data_AF-M4C3G2-F1
#
_entry.id   AF-M4C3G2-F1
#
_cell.length_a   1.000
_cell.length_b   1.000
_cell.length_c   1.000
_cell.angle_alpha   90.00
_cell.angle_beta   90.00
_cell.angle_gamma   90.00
#
_symmetry.space_group_name_H-M   'P 1'
#
loop_
_entity.id
_entity.type
_entity.pdbx_description
1 polymer ?
#
loop_
_entity_poly.entity_id
_entity_poly.type
_entity_poly.pdbx_seq_one_letter_code
_entity_poly.pdbx_strand_id
1 'polypeptide(L)'
;MFAPLQGPVFSSNTRAVCIGSGRFLRAVLVPVFRALDSGVVVAQTRGSSFATACTTTKGTYQVDIIDQDGRVDTTSYQLEEGRAAFLELPSKLPQLKYVGFGVTEAGLRSNTQVIKDLAEFLQRAFEAIPDNVLSVINTDNFPRNGDHIKKLVLEVDWVNGDNAVAFRAYLDAKVHFHNTMVDRITNHRVDDSLVPLTEPLPAKAFVIEDLKGVLDADNLRKVPGVHVRTVEREITKDYLLKFSLGNAVNSAMVYLLALSRQRTANQFQKLPVISRYLGMLFEKDILPALIAGDIIEKDARMFYAEWLERMKHPHFGLDTFWVSQNALLRIYVRLLNSVNTNIAEDKNYRPSKFMAFATAVALRFLTPCQADSKRDNPCVFVGQMDSIQNIAPIFSITEKTWTYDAGLTANLSTGKYEFDDGENGRVSRLLWQASQHVLEASKSSSRDFRKYARAESSSEISSGVGVAVASVLSSVEGFDLTNDAYASFAADVAALYQRLVSGKQTALETLEDVLRNHHTSEYLATKDEVGTFPRQTHALGHQ
;
A
#
# COMPACT_ATOMS: atom_id res chain seq x y z
N MET A 1 13.60 19.29 -3.42
CA MET A 1 13.63 20.75 -3.70
C MET A 1 12.20 21.15 -3.96
N PHE A 2 11.63 22.01 -3.11
CA PHE A 2 10.28 22.52 -3.28
C PHE A 2 10.27 23.60 -4.35
N ALA A 3 9.69 23.30 -5.51
CA ALA A 3 9.55 24.25 -6.60
C ALA A 3 8.06 24.64 -6.74
N PRO A 4 7.67 25.86 -6.33
CA PRO A 4 6.33 26.38 -6.53
C PRO A 4 6.17 27.04 -7.91
N LEU A 5 4.92 27.24 -8.32
CA LEU A 5 4.51 27.55 -9.69
C LEU A 5 4.16 29.04 -9.91
N GLN A 6 5.15 29.89 -10.27
CA GLN A 6 5.12 31.25 -10.91
C GLN A 6 4.45 32.46 -10.20
N GLY A 7 5.07 33.64 -9.96
CA GLY A 7 4.35 34.92 -9.62
C GLY A 7 4.41 35.43 -8.15
N PRO A 8 4.18 36.74 -7.86
CA PRO A 8 4.26 37.30 -6.49
C PRO A 8 2.93 37.68 -5.81
N VAL A 9 1.79 37.66 -6.51
CA VAL A 9 0.48 38.11 -6.00
C VAL A 9 -0.54 36.97 -6.10
N PHE A 10 -1.13 36.60 -4.97
CA PHE A 10 -2.15 35.55 -4.89
C PHE A 10 -3.56 36.15 -4.89
N SER A 11 -4.53 35.41 -5.43
CA SER A 11 -5.95 35.78 -5.30
C SER A 11 -6.36 35.85 -3.82
N SER A 12 -7.31 36.74 -3.50
CA SER A 12 -7.81 36.94 -2.13
C SER A 12 -8.52 35.71 -1.56
N ASN A 13 -8.93 34.77 -2.42
CA ASN A 13 -9.49 33.48 -2.04
C ASN A 13 -8.46 32.34 -2.03
N THR A 14 -7.16 32.61 -2.24
CA THR A 14 -6.10 31.59 -2.07
C THR A 14 -5.98 31.21 -0.59
N ARG A 15 -6.51 30.03 -0.23
CA ARG A 15 -6.64 29.56 1.16
C ARG A 15 -5.99 28.20 1.39
N ALA A 16 -5.44 27.58 0.37
CA ALA A 16 -4.88 26.24 0.44
C ALA A 16 -3.47 26.16 -0.16
N VAL A 17 -2.57 25.48 0.56
CA VAL A 17 -1.25 25.07 0.08
C VAL A 17 -1.15 23.55 0.16
N CYS A 18 -0.77 22.89 -0.93
CA CYS A 18 -0.61 21.44 -0.99
C CYS A 18 0.88 21.07 -1.07
N ILE A 19 1.33 20.20 -0.17
CA ILE A 19 2.66 19.60 -0.13
C ILE A 19 2.60 18.24 -0.80
N GLY A 20 3.24 18.12 -1.96
CA GLY A 20 3.16 16.96 -2.84
C GLY A 20 2.29 17.22 -4.07
N SER A 21 2.68 16.62 -5.19
CA SER A 21 2.02 16.77 -6.50
C SER A 21 1.50 15.44 -7.07
N GLY A 22 1.26 14.47 -6.17
CA GLY A 22 0.78 13.14 -6.52
C GLY A 22 -0.58 13.15 -7.24
N ARG A 23 -0.85 12.08 -7.99
CA ARG A 23 -2.08 11.92 -8.78
C ARG A 23 -3.34 12.02 -7.94
N PHE A 24 -3.37 11.35 -6.79
CA PHE A 24 -4.54 11.37 -5.90
C PHE A 24 -4.83 12.78 -5.37
N LEU A 25 -3.81 13.48 -4.85
CA LEU A 25 -3.95 14.86 -4.38
C LEU A 25 -4.54 15.77 -5.46
N ARG A 26 -4.07 15.63 -6.70
CA ARG A 26 -4.54 16.41 -7.85
C ARG A 26 -5.92 15.99 -8.37
N ALA A 27 -6.29 14.72 -8.25
CA ALA A 27 -7.57 14.21 -8.73
C ALA A 27 -8.70 14.24 -7.67
N VAL A 28 -8.37 14.51 -6.40
CA VAL A 28 -9.33 14.52 -5.30
C VAL A 28 -9.20 15.79 -4.47
N LEU A 29 -8.11 15.98 -3.72
CA LEU A 29 -8.03 17.07 -2.74
C LEU A 29 -8.05 18.48 -3.37
N VAL A 30 -7.29 18.69 -4.45
CA VAL A 30 -7.31 19.99 -5.16
C VAL A 30 -8.73 20.31 -5.67
N PRO A 31 -9.44 19.40 -6.37
CA PRO A 31 -10.86 19.58 -6.70
C PRO A 31 -11.75 19.91 -5.49
N VAL A 32 -11.56 19.26 -4.34
CA VAL A 32 -12.32 19.58 -3.11
C VAL A 32 -12.08 21.03 -2.70
N PHE A 33 -10.84 21.49 -2.62
CA PHE A 33 -10.56 22.90 -2.28
C PHE A 33 -11.13 23.88 -3.30
N ARG A 34 -11.07 23.55 -4.60
CA ARG A 34 -11.70 24.39 -5.65
C ARG A 34 -13.21 24.47 -5.50
N ALA A 35 -13.88 23.38 -5.11
CA ALA A 35 -15.31 23.37 -4.83
C ALA A 35 -15.70 24.20 -3.59
N LEU A 36 -14.75 24.47 -2.69
CA LEU A 36 -14.89 25.40 -1.57
C LEU A 36 -14.46 26.85 -1.91
N ASP A 37 -14.39 27.19 -3.20
CA ASP A 37 -13.93 28.49 -3.70
C ASP A 37 -12.56 28.91 -3.13
N SER A 38 -11.66 27.93 -2.94
CA SER A 38 -10.30 28.19 -2.47
C SER A 38 -9.32 28.18 -3.64
N GLY A 39 -8.53 29.23 -3.79
CA GLY A 39 -7.28 29.22 -4.57
C GLY A 39 -6.29 28.22 -3.95
N VAL A 40 -5.59 27.48 -4.81
CA VAL A 40 -4.71 26.38 -4.39
C VAL A 40 -3.33 26.55 -4.98
N VAL A 41 -2.32 26.52 -4.11
CA VAL A 41 -0.91 26.43 -4.48
C VAL A 41 -0.44 24.99 -4.27
N VAL A 42 0.25 24.40 -5.25
CA VAL A 42 0.82 23.04 -5.13
C VAL A 42 2.34 23.13 -5.14
N ALA A 43 2.98 22.49 -4.16
CA ALA A 43 4.42 22.46 -4.00
C ALA A 43 4.94 21.03 -4.24
N GLN A 44 5.79 20.86 -5.26
CA GLN A 44 6.37 19.56 -5.59
C GLN A 44 7.57 19.27 -4.67
N THR A 45 7.51 18.18 -3.91
CA THR A 45 8.54 17.85 -2.90
C THR A 45 9.80 17.21 -3.51
N ARG A 46 9.64 16.48 -4.63
CA ARG A 46 10.69 15.73 -5.33
C ARG A 46 10.57 15.88 -6.85
N GLY A 47 11.70 16.04 -7.53
CA GLY A 47 11.75 16.30 -8.97
C GLY A 47 11.17 17.67 -9.35
N SER A 48 11.06 17.93 -10.65
CA SER A 48 10.52 19.19 -11.19
C SER A 48 9.55 19.00 -12.36
N SER A 49 9.25 17.77 -12.76
CA SER A 49 8.46 17.48 -13.98
C SER A 49 7.07 18.13 -13.96
N PHE A 50 6.32 17.98 -12.86
CA PHE A 50 5.01 18.60 -12.71
C PHE A 50 5.12 20.13 -12.63
N ALA A 51 6.09 20.64 -11.87
CA ALA A 51 6.32 22.08 -11.78
C ALA A 51 6.66 22.69 -13.17
N THR A 52 7.49 22.03 -13.95
CA THR A 52 7.82 22.45 -15.32
C THR A 52 6.60 22.41 -16.22
N ALA A 53 5.81 21.33 -16.19
CA ALA A 53 4.62 21.21 -17.02
C ALA A 53 3.58 22.30 -16.72
N CYS A 54 3.28 22.55 -15.44
CA CYS A 54 2.37 23.63 -15.06
C CYS A 54 2.90 25.02 -15.42
N THR A 55 4.22 25.24 -15.37
CA THR A 55 4.84 26.49 -15.85
C THR A 55 4.57 26.68 -17.35
N THR A 56 4.68 25.62 -18.15
CA THR A 56 4.38 25.64 -19.58
C THR A 56 2.90 25.89 -19.88
N THR A 57 2.01 25.35 -19.05
CA THR A 57 0.55 25.46 -19.21
C THR A 57 -0.08 26.60 -18.38
N LYS A 58 0.73 27.56 -17.91
CA LYS A 58 0.28 28.74 -17.13
C LYS A 58 -0.60 28.37 -15.93
N GLY A 59 -0.08 27.48 -15.09
CA GLY A 59 -0.73 27.06 -13.85
C GLY A 59 -1.89 26.08 -14.03
N THR A 60 -2.12 25.54 -15.23
CA THR A 60 -3.24 24.60 -15.46
C THR A 60 -2.77 23.15 -15.56
N TYR A 61 -3.57 22.21 -15.06
CA TYR A 61 -3.34 20.79 -15.32
C TYR A 61 -4.66 20.06 -15.57
N GLN A 62 -4.57 18.92 -16.25
CA GLN A 62 -5.72 18.10 -16.60
C GLN A 62 -5.85 16.90 -15.67
N VAL A 63 -7.08 16.42 -15.51
CA VAL A 63 -7.44 15.13 -14.91
C VAL A 63 -8.42 14.44 -15.84
N ASP A 64 -8.12 13.19 -16.17
CA ASP A 64 -8.99 12.35 -16.98
C ASP A 64 -9.83 11.44 -16.09
N ILE A 65 -11.09 11.29 -16.45
CA ILE A 65 -12.03 10.33 -15.88
C ILE A 65 -12.40 9.36 -16.99
N ILE A 66 -12.17 8.07 -16.78
CA ILE A 66 -12.55 7.04 -17.75
C ILE A 66 -13.78 6.29 -17.26
N ASP A 67 -14.82 6.28 -18.09
CA ASP A 67 -16.06 5.55 -17.85
C ASP A 67 -15.93 4.07 -18.23
N GLN A 68 -16.88 3.25 -17.78
CA GLN A 68 -16.89 1.80 -18.02
C GLN A 68 -16.94 1.43 -19.51
N ASP A 69 -17.49 2.29 -20.36
CA ASP A 69 -17.53 2.14 -21.82
C ASP A 69 -16.23 2.60 -22.52
N GLY A 70 -15.27 3.12 -21.75
CA GLY A 70 -13.99 3.61 -22.22
C GLY A 70 -13.97 5.08 -22.63
N ARG A 71 -15.11 5.79 -22.51
CA ARG A 71 -15.17 7.23 -22.76
C ARG A 71 -14.30 7.96 -21.73
N VAL A 72 -13.49 8.91 -22.20
CA VAL A 72 -12.62 9.72 -21.34
C VAL A 72 -13.12 11.15 -21.32
N ASP A 73 -13.50 11.63 -20.13
CA ASP A 73 -13.83 13.02 -19.86
C ASP A 73 -12.62 13.71 -19.20
N THR A 74 -12.14 14.80 -19.80
CA THR A 74 -11.00 15.58 -19.26
C THR A 74 -11.50 16.84 -18.57
N THR A 75 -11.11 17.02 -17.31
CA THR A 75 -11.35 18.26 -16.56
C THR A 75 -10.03 19.01 -16.34
N SER A 76 -10.04 20.32 -16.59
CA SER A 76 -8.88 21.20 -16.34
C SER A 76 -9.04 21.93 -15.02
N TYR A 77 -7.99 21.93 -14.21
CA TYR A 77 -7.92 22.67 -12.95
C TYR A 77 -6.86 23.75 -13.03
N GLN A 78 -7.19 24.92 -12.49
CA GLN A 78 -6.27 26.05 -12.37
C GLN A 78 -5.62 26.03 -10.98
N LEU A 79 -4.30 26.22 -10.97
CA LEU A 79 -3.49 26.49 -9.81
C LEU A 79 -3.14 27.98 -9.79
N GLU A 80 -2.93 28.49 -8.59
CA GLU A 80 -2.48 29.86 -8.43
C GLU A 80 -1.01 30.01 -8.77
N GLU A 81 -0.71 31.14 -9.38
CA GLU A 81 0.62 31.61 -9.67
C GLU A 81 1.32 32.01 -8.33
N GLY A 82 2.31 31.21 -7.85
CA GLY A 82 3.36 31.73 -6.95
C GLY A 82 4.76 31.14 -7.13
N ARG A 83 5.79 31.97 -7.41
CA ARG A 83 7.23 31.64 -7.25
C ARG A 83 7.89 32.60 -6.26
N ALA A 84 7.59 32.35 -4.98
CA ALA A 84 8.43 32.75 -3.87
C ALA A 84 8.54 31.53 -2.94
N ALA A 85 9.69 31.36 -2.28
CA ALA A 85 10.05 30.10 -1.61
C ALA A 85 8.86 29.53 -0.80
N PHE A 86 8.60 28.23 -0.88
CA PHE A 86 7.47 27.55 -0.20
C PHE A 86 7.28 28.01 1.26
N LEU A 87 8.38 28.29 1.97
CA LEU A 87 8.41 28.79 3.35
C LEU A 87 7.97 30.25 3.53
N GLU A 88 7.88 31.05 2.47
CA GLU A 88 7.37 32.42 2.50
C GLU A 88 5.86 32.50 2.27
N LEU A 89 5.21 31.42 1.84
CA LEU A 89 3.78 31.44 1.54
C LEU A 89 2.91 31.88 2.73
N PRO A 90 3.17 31.47 3.99
CA PRO A 90 2.33 31.91 5.11
C PRO A 90 2.24 33.43 5.27
N SER A 91 3.32 34.18 5.01
CA SER A 91 3.29 35.66 5.09
C SER A 91 2.61 36.33 3.89
N LYS A 92 2.45 35.60 2.78
CA LYS A 92 1.78 36.08 1.56
C LYS A 92 0.31 35.68 1.47
N LEU A 93 -0.12 34.77 2.34
CA LEU A 93 -1.46 34.20 2.37
C LEU A 93 -2.08 34.44 3.76
N PRO A 94 -2.46 35.68 4.12
CA PRO A 94 -3.03 35.98 5.43
C PRO A 94 -4.34 35.21 5.71
N GLN A 95 -5.04 34.77 4.66
CA GLN A 95 -6.24 33.93 4.75
C GLN A 95 -5.97 32.41 4.68
N LEU A 96 -4.71 31.96 4.76
CA LEU A 96 -4.37 30.53 4.70
C LEU A 96 -5.15 29.75 5.76
N LYS A 97 -5.85 28.70 5.32
CA LYS A 97 -6.69 27.84 6.16
C LYS A 97 -6.34 26.36 6.01
N TYR A 98 -5.93 25.92 4.81
CA TYR A 98 -5.73 24.51 4.51
C TYR A 98 -4.28 24.22 4.11
N VAL A 99 -3.73 23.15 4.68
CA VAL A 99 -2.47 22.55 4.25
C VAL A 99 -2.77 21.13 3.80
N GLY A 100 -2.82 20.91 2.48
CA GLY A 100 -2.92 19.56 1.91
C GLY A 100 -1.57 18.85 1.98
N PHE A 101 -1.57 17.56 2.30
CA PHE A 101 -0.33 16.77 2.40
C PHE A 101 -0.51 15.42 1.69
N GLY A 102 0.41 15.05 0.80
CA GLY A 102 0.36 13.77 0.10
C GLY A 102 1.71 13.40 -0.51
N VAL A 103 2.45 12.53 0.16
CA VAL A 103 3.89 12.30 -0.10
C VAL A 103 4.26 10.82 -0.19
N THR A 104 3.25 9.94 -0.22
CA THR A 104 3.31 8.48 -0.11
C THR A 104 3.82 7.99 1.24
N GLU A 105 3.62 6.70 1.53
CA GLU A 105 4.07 6.06 2.77
C GLU A 105 5.60 6.18 2.98
N ALA A 106 6.38 6.33 1.89
CA ALA A 106 7.82 6.57 1.96
C ALA A 106 8.19 7.94 2.54
N GLY A 107 7.30 8.93 2.45
CA GLY A 107 7.48 10.24 3.06
C GLY A 107 7.01 10.32 4.53
N LEU A 108 6.21 9.35 4.99
CA LEU A 108 5.66 9.29 6.35
C LEU A 108 6.61 8.61 7.35
N ARG A 109 7.89 9.01 7.33
CA ARG A 109 8.93 8.49 8.22
C ARG A 109 9.60 9.63 8.99
N SER A 110 10.09 9.33 10.19
CA SER A 110 10.78 10.28 11.05
C SER A 110 12.00 10.88 10.36
N ASN A 111 12.24 12.17 10.60
CA ASN A 111 13.36 12.94 10.07
C ASN A 111 13.52 12.98 8.53
N THR A 112 12.51 12.59 7.76
CA THR A 112 12.51 12.83 6.32
C THR A 112 12.46 14.32 6.01
N GLN A 113 13.07 14.73 4.89
CA GLN A 113 13.10 16.14 4.48
C GLN A 113 11.70 16.75 4.42
N VAL A 114 10.71 16.01 3.90
CA VAL A 114 9.33 16.52 3.74
C VAL A 114 8.61 16.79 5.07
N ILE A 115 8.92 16.04 6.12
CA ILE A 115 8.41 16.30 7.47
C ILE A 115 9.08 17.55 8.06
N LYS A 116 10.39 17.72 7.83
CA LYS A 116 11.11 18.94 8.23
C LYS A 116 10.54 20.17 7.51
N ASP A 117 10.27 20.06 6.21
CA ASP A 117 9.67 21.14 5.42
C ASP A 117 8.26 21.49 5.91
N LEU A 118 7.45 20.50 6.30
CA LEU A 118 6.14 20.75 6.93
C LEU A 118 6.29 21.47 8.28
N ALA A 119 7.21 21.01 9.14
CA ALA A 119 7.45 21.64 10.45
C ALA A 119 7.92 23.10 10.28
N GLU A 120 8.84 23.36 9.35
CA GLU A 120 9.32 24.70 9.02
C GLU A 120 8.20 25.58 8.45
N PHE A 121 7.35 25.04 7.57
CA PHE A 121 6.21 25.77 7.04
C PHE A 121 5.23 26.20 8.14
N LEU A 122 4.92 25.30 9.08
CA LEU A 122 4.07 25.59 10.22
C LEU A 122 4.70 26.62 11.17
N GLN A 123 6.03 26.59 11.36
CA GLN A 123 6.75 27.64 12.11
C GLN A 123 6.64 29.00 11.43
N ARG A 124 6.74 29.06 10.09
CA ARG A 124 6.53 30.31 9.35
C ARG A 124 5.08 30.80 9.44
N ALA A 125 4.11 29.88 9.55
CA ALA A 125 2.73 30.24 9.82
C ALA A 125 2.54 30.77 11.26
N PHE A 126 3.18 30.17 12.24
CA PHE A 126 3.20 30.68 13.62
C PHE A 126 3.76 32.11 13.68
N GLU A 127 4.82 32.41 12.92
CA GLU A 127 5.43 33.74 12.90
C GLU A 127 4.58 34.78 12.16
N ALA A 128 3.95 34.41 11.04
CA ALA A 128 3.29 35.35 10.14
C ALA A 128 1.76 35.48 10.35
N ILE A 129 1.10 34.39 10.74
CA ILE A 129 -0.36 34.28 10.88
C ILE A 129 -0.74 33.48 12.14
N PRO A 130 -0.22 33.85 13.34
CA PRO A 130 -0.40 33.07 14.58
C PRO A 130 -1.87 32.88 15.00
N ASP A 131 -2.76 33.77 14.56
CA ASP A 131 -4.16 33.74 14.95
C ASP A 131 -5.01 32.80 14.08
N ASN A 132 -4.55 32.44 12.88
CA ASN A 132 -5.27 31.58 11.97
C ASN A 132 -5.41 30.16 12.53
N VAL A 133 -6.58 29.56 12.31
CA VAL A 133 -6.82 28.13 12.54
C VAL A 133 -6.48 27.39 11.25
N LEU A 134 -5.49 26.51 11.30
CA LEU A 134 -5.00 25.75 10.15
C LEU A 134 -5.46 24.31 10.22
N SER A 135 -5.99 23.80 9.11
CA SER A 135 -6.34 22.39 8.93
C SER A 135 -5.30 21.72 8.04
N VAL A 136 -4.51 20.82 8.61
CA VAL A 136 -3.58 19.95 7.88
C VAL A 136 -4.34 18.69 7.49
N ILE A 137 -4.48 18.46 6.18
CA ILE A 137 -5.30 17.40 5.62
C ILE A 137 -4.39 16.46 4.82
N ASN A 138 -4.15 15.27 5.38
CA ASN A 138 -3.34 14.25 4.75
C ASN A 138 -4.16 13.45 3.72
N THR A 139 -3.54 12.99 2.64
CA THR A 139 -4.15 12.16 1.59
C THR A 139 -3.41 10.87 1.34
N ASP A 140 -2.39 10.58 2.15
CA ASP A 140 -1.67 9.32 2.10
C ASP A 140 -2.53 8.20 2.69
N ASN A 141 -2.49 7.05 2.03
CA ASN A 141 -3.26 5.86 2.35
C ASN A 141 -2.63 5.12 3.55
N PHE A 142 -2.65 5.77 4.72
CA PHE A 142 -2.09 5.31 5.98
C PHE A 142 -3.13 5.50 7.11
N PRO A 143 -3.35 4.52 8.00
CA PRO A 143 -4.29 4.68 9.11
C PRO A 143 -3.86 5.80 10.06
N ARG A 144 -4.81 6.62 10.55
CA ARG A 144 -4.53 7.75 11.46
C ARG A 144 -3.42 8.68 10.93
N ASN A 145 -3.47 8.95 9.63
CA ASN A 145 -2.44 9.72 8.93
C ASN A 145 -2.27 11.16 9.44
N GLY A 146 -3.28 11.77 10.06
CA GLY A 146 -3.21 13.08 10.70
C GLY A 146 -2.43 13.01 12.02
N ASP A 147 -2.80 12.09 12.90
CA ASP A 147 -2.10 11.86 14.17
C ASP A 147 -0.63 11.48 13.92
N HIS A 148 -0.39 10.64 12.92
CA HIS A 148 0.95 10.20 12.56
C HIS A 148 1.82 11.37 12.10
N ILE A 149 1.35 12.24 11.20
CA ILE A 149 2.16 13.40 10.78
C ILE A 149 2.36 14.40 11.92
N LYS A 150 1.38 14.58 12.82
CA LYS A 150 1.55 15.42 14.02
C LYS A 150 2.70 14.88 14.88
N LYS A 151 2.70 13.58 15.15
CA LYS A 151 3.77 12.90 15.88
C LYS A 151 5.13 13.13 15.20
N LEU A 152 5.22 12.91 13.89
CA LEU A 152 6.48 13.09 13.15
C LEU A 152 6.99 14.54 13.17
N VAL A 153 6.10 15.53 13.11
CA VAL A 153 6.47 16.96 13.25
C VAL A 153 7.03 17.24 14.64
N LEU A 154 6.41 16.71 15.69
CA LEU A 154 6.87 16.87 17.07
C LEU A 154 8.21 16.16 17.36
N GLU A 155 8.52 15.10 16.61
CA GLU A 155 9.80 14.38 16.68
C GLU A 155 10.97 15.12 16.01
N VAL A 156 10.71 16.17 15.22
CA VAL A 156 11.79 16.95 14.60
C VAL A 156 12.64 17.61 15.68
N ASP A 157 13.96 17.40 15.66
CA ASP A 157 14.90 17.76 16.75
C ASP A 157 14.71 19.18 17.30
N TRP A 158 14.58 20.18 16.42
CA TRP A 158 14.41 21.57 16.84
C TRP A 158 13.01 21.87 17.39
N VAL A 159 11.98 21.14 16.95
CA VAL A 159 10.61 21.22 17.48
C VAL A 159 10.54 20.58 18.86
N ASN A 160 11.35 19.54 19.11
CA ASN A 160 11.42 18.86 20.39
C ASN A 160 12.29 19.61 21.43
N GLY A 161 13.14 20.54 21.00
CA GLY A 161 13.98 21.34 21.91
C GLY A 161 13.21 22.28 22.84
N ASP A 162 13.84 22.69 23.95
CA ASP A 162 13.22 23.56 24.98
C ASP A 162 12.80 24.94 24.45
N ASN A 163 13.45 25.43 23.40
CA ASN A 163 13.15 26.74 22.82
C ASN A 163 11.86 26.75 21.98
N ALA A 164 11.28 25.59 21.67
CA ALA A 164 10.11 25.47 20.81
C ALA A 164 8.77 25.38 21.59
N VAL A 165 8.75 25.64 22.90
CA VAL A 165 7.55 25.55 23.75
C VAL A 165 6.36 26.35 23.19
N ALA A 166 6.59 27.60 22.79
CA ALA A 166 5.53 28.46 22.24
C ALA A 166 5.01 27.93 20.89
N PHE A 167 5.89 27.41 20.04
CA PHE A 167 5.50 26.80 18.77
C PHE A 167 4.69 25.52 18.98
N ARG A 168 5.08 24.65 19.92
CA ARG A 168 4.30 23.45 20.27
C ARG A 168 2.91 23.82 20.80
N ALA A 169 2.81 24.85 21.64
CA ALA A 169 1.52 25.36 22.10
C ALA A 169 0.65 25.89 20.94
N TYR A 170 1.26 26.56 19.95
CA TYR A 170 0.57 26.94 18.71
C TYR A 170 0.08 25.72 17.92
N LEU A 171 0.92 24.69 17.74
CA LEU A 171 0.52 23.45 17.06
C LEU A 171 -0.68 22.78 17.73
N ASP A 172 -0.75 22.81 19.07
CA ASP A 172 -1.86 22.22 19.81
C ASP A 172 -3.14 23.05 19.78
N ALA A 173 -3.02 24.38 19.77
CA ALA A 173 -4.17 25.28 19.88
C ALA A 173 -4.75 25.74 18.53
N LYS A 174 -3.93 25.81 17.49
CA LYS A 174 -4.27 26.44 16.21
C LYS A 174 -4.14 25.52 15.00
N VAL A 175 -3.42 24.41 15.11
CA VAL A 175 -3.20 23.49 13.99
C VAL A 175 -3.93 22.16 14.23
N HIS A 176 -4.85 21.85 13.32
CA HIS A 176 -5.67 20.65 13.36
C HIS A 176 -5.17 19.66 12.32
N PHE A 177 -4.55 18.58 12.78
CA PHE A 177 -4.11 17.48 11.93
C PHE A 177 -5.26 16.49 11.76
N HIS A 178 -5.94 16.57 10.63
CA HIS A 178 -7.12 15.75 10.37
C HIS A 178 -6.71 14.36 9.88
N ASN A 179 -7.26 13.35 10.53
CA ASN A 179 -7.24 11.98 10.07
C ASN A 179 -8.18 11.83 8.86
N THR A 180 -7.74 11.12 7.82
CA THR A 180 -8.53 10.93 6.61
C THR A 180 -8.52 9.50 6.10
N MET A 181 -9.63 9.10 5.49
CA MET A 181 -9.69 7.92 4.62
C MET A 181 -9.86 8.38 3.17
N VAL A 182 -9.04 7.81 2.28
CA VAL A 182 -9.00 8.16 0.86
C VAL A 182 -9.33 6.96 -0.02
N ASP A 183 -10.20 7.15 -1.02
CA ASP A 183 -10.53 6.11 -1.98
C ASP A 183 -10.85 6.66 -3.37
N ARG A 184 -9.89 6.49 -4.28
CA ARG A 184 -10.10 6.66 -5.71
C ARG A 184 -8.96 5.96 -6.40
N ILE A 185 -9.27 5.02 -7.29
CA ILE A 185 -8.26 4.37 -8.09
C ILE A 185 -7.73 5.42 -9.09
N THR A 186 -6.42 5.65 -9.06
CA THR A 186 -5.74 6.61 -9.93
C THR A 186 -4.60 5.97 -10.68
N ASN A 187 -4.54 6.23 -11.98
CA ASN A 187 -3.45 5.92 -12.89
C ASN A 187 -3.06 7.19 -13.66
N HIS A 188 -2.45 7.07 -14.83
CA HIS A 188 -2.08 8.19 -15.69
C HIS A 188 -2.55 7.97 -17.12
N ARG A 189 -2.68 9.08 -17.87
CA ARG A 189 -2.95 9.06 -19.30
C ARG A 189 -1.86 8.27 -20.03
N VAL A 190 -2.26 7.51 -21.05
CA VAL A 190 -1.32 6.82 -21.92
C VAL A 190 -0.36 7.86 -22.54
N ASP A 191 0.94 7.57 -22.47
CA ASP A 191 2.03 8.42 -22.96
C ASP A 191 2.19 9.80 -22.26
N ASP A 192 1.41 10.08 -21.21
CA ASP A 192 1.58 11.28 -20.37
C ASP A 192 1.36 10.96 -18.88
N SER A 193 2.45 10.72 -18.17
CA SER A 193 2.43 10.35 -16.75
C SER A 193 2.01 11.49 -15.81
N LEU A 194 1.96 12.74 -16.31
CA LEU A 194 1.61 13.92 -15.54
C LEU A 194 0.11 14.17 -15.49
N VAL A 195 -0.68 13.67 -16.44
CA VAL A 195 -2.14 13.75 -16.38
C VAL A 195 -2.68 12.56 -15.60
N PRO A 196 -3.30 12.76 -14.42
CA PRO A 196 -3.95 11.69 -13.68
C PRO A 196 -5.13 11.16 -14.50
N LEU A 197 -5.22 9.83 -14.61
CA LEU A 197 -6.37 9.11 -15.13
C LEU A 197 -7.07 8.43 -13.96
N THR A 198 -8.38 8.56 -13.85
CA THR A 198 -9.13 8.05 -12.70
C THR A 198 -10.39 7.33 -13.11
N GLU A 199 -10.88 6.44 -12.24
CA GLU A 199 -12.26 5.96 -12.32
C GLU A 199 -13.25 7.10 -12.00
N PRO A 200 -14.55 6.92 -12.30
CA PRO A 200 -15.60 7.80 -11.82
C PRO A 200 -15.53 7.94 -10.29
N LEU A 201 -15.93 9.10 -9.79
CA LEU A 201 -15.76 9.42 -8.37
C LEU A 201 -16.56 8.44 -7.49
N PRO A 202 -15.92 7.68 -6.58
CA PRO A 202 -16.63 6.79 -5.67
C PRO A 202 -17.56 7.55 -4.73
N ALA A 203 -18.63 6.90 -4.27
CA ALA A 203 -19.59 7.49 -3.33
C ALA A 203 -18.95 7.99 -2.03
N LYS A 204 -17.82 7.37 -1.64
CA LYS A 204 -17.02 7.74 -0.48
C LYS A 204 -15.55 7.84 -0.90
N ALA A 205 -15.22 8.90 -1.62
CA ALA A 205 -13.89 9.12 -2.14
C ALA A 205 -12.93 9.76 -1.12
N PHE A 206 -13.48 10.56 -0.21
CA PHE A 206 -12.69 11.27 0.78
C PHE A 206 -13.45 11.47 2.08
N VAL A 207 -12.93 10.93 3.17
CA VAL A 207 -13.50 11.07 4.51
C VAL A 207 -12.52 11.83 5.38
N ILE A 208 -13.02 12.83 6.11
CA ILE A 208 -12.22 13.66 7.01
C ILE A 208 -12.82 13.57 8.42
N GLU A 209 -11.99 13.28 9.41
CA GLU A 209 -12.37 13.39 10.82
C GLU A 209 -12.15 14.82 11.32
N ASP A 210 -13.20 15.43 11.84
CA ASP A 210 -13.20 16.79 12.40
C ASP A 210 -13.93 16.82 13.74
N LEU A 211 -13.32 16.25 14.77
CA LEU A 211 -13.87 16.20 16.13
C LEU A 211 -13.97 17.57 16.80
N LYS A 212 -13.28 18.59 16.25
CA LYS A 212 -13.26 19.95 16.79
C LYS A 212 -14.17 20.92 16.05
N GLY A 213 -14.79 20.48 14.94
CA GLY A 213 -15.71 21.29 14.15
C GLY A 213 -15.06 22.53 13.54
N VAL A 214 -13.78 22.45 13.16
CA VAL A 214 -13.04 23.60 12.59
C VAL A 214 -13.18 23.71 11.07
N LEU A 215 -13.64 22.63 10.43
CA LEU A 215 -13.92 22.61 9.01
C LEU A 215 -15.32 23.15 8.72
N ASP A 216 -15.50 23.67 7.52
CA ASP A 216 -16.83 23.99 6.99
C ASP A 216 -17.49 22.70 6.51
N ALA A 217 -18.01 21.92 7.47
CA ALA A 217 -18.55 20.60 7.22
C ALA A 217 -19.76 20.64 6.27
N ASP A 218 -20.55 21.71 6.31
CA ASP A 218 -21.76 21.84 5.48
C ASP A 218 -21.42 22.04 4.01
N ASN A 219 -20.41 22.85 3.69
CA ASN A 219 -19.96 22.98 2.31
C ASN A 219 -19.13 21.78 1.85
N LEU A 220 -18.32 21.18 2.73
CA LEU A 220 -17.58 19.95 2.41
C LEU A 220 -18.52 18.80 2.04
N ARG A 221 -19.61 18.59 2.79
CA ARG A 221 -20.60 17.52 2.52
C ARG A 221 -21.38 17.71 1.21
N LYS A 222 -21.39 18.93 0.64
CA LYS A 222 -21.97 19.18 -0.68
C LYS A 222 -21.05 18.75 -1.82
N VAL A 223 -19.75 18.59 -1.55
CA VAL A 223 -18.80 18.09 -2.55
C VAL A 223 -19.03 16.59 -2.72
N PRO A 224 -19.35 16.10 -3.94
CA PRO A 224 -19.59 14.68 -4.17
C PRO A 224 -18.42 13.82 -3.66
N GLY A 225 -18.73 12.69 -3.03
CA GLY A 225 -17.73 11.77 -2.49
C GLY A 225 -17.04 12.22 -1.20
N VAL A 226 -17.29 13.43 -0.70
CA VAL A 226 -16.67 13.95 0.54
C VAL A 226 -17.59 13.75 1.75
N HIS A 227 -17.02 13.19 2.83
CA HIS A 227 -17.74 12.93 4.09
C HIS A 227 -16.96 13.50 5.26
N VAL A 228 -17.64 14.17 6.19
CA VAL A 228 -17.03 14.70 7.42
C VAL A 228 -17.59 13.97 8.62
N ARG A 229 -16.72 13.28 9.35
CA ARG A 229 -17.00 12.59 10.61
C ARG A 229 -16.72 13.52 11.78
N THR A 230 -17.73 13.80 12.58
CA THR A 230 -17.63 14.72 13.74
C THR A 230 -17.75 13.98 15.06
N VAL A 231 -17.93 12.66 15.02
CA VAL A 231 -18.03 11.79 16.20
C VAL A 231 -16.80 10.88 16.25
N GLU A 232 -16.25 10.72 17.45
CA GLU A 232 -15.08 9.88 17.68
C GLU A 232 -15.33 8.44 17.19
N ARG A 233 -14.31 7.83 16.58
CA ARG A 233 -14.32 6.44 16.08
C ARG A 233 -15.23 6.18 14.87
N GLU A 234 -16.02 7.12 14.38
CA GLU A 234 -16.76 6.92 13.13
C GLU A 234 -15.82 6.63 11.95
N ILE A 235 -14.69 7.35 11.86
CA ILE A 235 -13.71 7.14 10.80
C ILE A 235 -13.05 5.75 10.86
N THR A 236 -13.05 5.10 12.03
CA THR A 236 -12.54 3.73 12.17
C THR A 236 -13.32 2.75 11.30
N LYS A 237 -14.64 2.96 11.14
CA LYS A 237 -15.45 2.12 10.25
C LYS A 237 -15.09 2.32 8.78
N ASP A 238 -14.79 3.57 8.41
CA ASP A 238 -14.32 3.92 7.08
C ASP A 238 -12.93 3.28 6.80
N TYR A 239 -12.05 3.24 7.79
CA TYR A 239 -10.76 2.54 7.70
C TYR A 239 -10.91 1.03 7.52
N LEU A 240 -11.79 0.37 8.27
CA LEU A 240 -12.02 -1.06 8.14
C LEU A 240 -12.49 -1.43 6.73
N LEU A 241 -13.48 -0.71 6.19
CA LEU A 241 -13.96 -0.92 4.83
C LEU A 241 -12.86 -0.67 3.78
N LYS A 242 -12.08 0.40 3.92
CA LYS A 242 -11.07 0.72 2.89
C LYS A 242 -9.81 -0.14 3.00
N PHE A 243 -9.21 -0.24 4.19
CA PHE A 243 -7.94 -0.91 4.41
C PHE A 243 -8.09 -2.42 4.56
N SER A 244 -9.01 -2.86 5.42
CA SER A 244 -9.18 -4.28 5.77
C SER A 244 -10.08 -5.04 4.80
N LEU A 245 -10.83 -4.36 3.93
CA LEU A 245 -11.59 -4.97 2.84
C LEU A 245 -11.06 -4.61 1.45
N GLY A 246 -11.24 -3.37 0.97
CA GLY A 246 -10.87 -3.01 -0.41
C GLY A 246 -9.39 -3.25 -0.72
N ASN A 247 -8.51 -2.61 0.07
CA ASN A 247 -7.07 -2.74 -0.12
C ASN A 247 -6.56 -4.16 0.18
N ALA A 248 -7.20 -4.89 1.12
CA ALA A 248 -6.87 -6.28 1.46
C ALA A 248 -7.15 -7.23 0.30
N VAL A 249 -8.34 -7.16 -0.29
CA VAL A 249 -8.74 -7.95 -1.46
C VAL A 249 -7.80 -7.69 -2.64
N ASN A 250 -7.43 -6.43 -2.87
CA ASN A 250 -6.47 -6.09 -3.91
C ASN A 250 -5.08 -6.69 -3.62
N SER A 251 -4.59 -6.58 -2.38
CA SER A 251 -3.29 -7.17 -1.98
C SER A 251 -3.27 -8.70 -2.05
N ALA A 252 -4.37 -9.38 -1.72
CA ALA A 252 -4.47 -10.84 -1.85
C ALA A 252 -4.32 -11.33 -3.30
N MET A 253 -4.80 -10.53 -4.25
CA MET A 253 -4.81 -10.85 -5.68
C MET A 253 -3.56 -10.40 -6.43
N VAL A 254 -3.02 -9.22 -6.10
CA VAL A 254 -2.05 -8.54 -6.97
C VAL A 254 -0.74 -9.33 -7.12
N TYR A 255 -0.25 -9.98 -6.06
CA TYR A 255 0.99 -10.76 -6.11
C TYR A 255 0.83 -12.00 -6.96
N LEU A 256 -0.34 -12.65 -6.89
CA LEU A 256 -0.68 -13.77 -7.75
C LEU A 256 -0.71 -13.33 -9.22
N LEU A 257 -1.40 -12.24 -9.52
CA LEU A 257 -1.43 -11.68 -10.87
C LEU A 257 -0.02 -11.34 -11.39
N ALA A 258 0.81 -10.68 -10.58
CA ALA A 258 2.18 -10.33 -10.94
C ALA A 258 3.02 -11.57 -11.25
N LEU A 259 2.97 -12.60 -10.39
CA LEU A 259 3.68 -13.87 -10.61
C LEU A 259 3.16 -14.63 -11.83
N SER A 260 1.87 -14.52 -12.13
CA SER A 260 1.23 -15.09 -13.33
C SER A 260 1.31 -14.21 -14.57
N ARG A 261 2.25 -13.25 -14.57
CA ARG A 261 2.54 -12.35 -15.71
C ARG A 261 1.36 -11.50 -16.18
N GLN A 262 0.40 -11.25 -15.31
CA GLN A 262 -0.71 -10.34 -15.56
C GLN A 262 -0.28 -8.91 -15.20
N ARG A 263 -0.27 -8.02 -16.19
CA ARG A 263 0.22 -6.64 -16.03
C ARG A 263 -0.71 -5.79 -15.18
N THR A 264 -2.02 -5.95 -15.35
CA THR A 264 -3.00 -5.04 -14.76
C THR A 264 -3.98 -5.80 -13.88
N ALA A 265 -4.34 -5.20 -12.75
CA ALA A 265 -5.15 -5.84 -11.73
C ALA A 265 -6.52 -6.30 -12.28
N ASN A 266 -7.11 -5.55 -13.22
CA ASN A 266 -8.38 -5.89 -13.86
C ASN A 266 -8.35 -7.18 -14.71
N GLN A 267 -7.17 -7.76 -14.99
CA GLN A 267 -7.06 -9.03 -15.72
C GLN A 267 -7.59 -10.23 -14.94
N PHE A 268 -7.77 -10.10 -13.61
CA PHE A 268 -8.36 -11.17 -12.79
C PHE A 268 -9.76 -11.60 -13.26
N GLN A 269 -10.50 -10.72 -13.93
CA GLN A 269 -11.82 -11.04 -14.48
C GLN A 269 -11.77 -12.18 -15.51
N LYS A 270 -10.61 -12.40 -16.14
CA LYS A 270 -10.35 -13.49 -17.08
C LYS A 270 -9.94 -14.79 -16.38
N LEU A 271 -9.80 -14.76 -15.05
CA LEU A 271 -9.32 -15.86 -14.22
C LEU A 271 -10.36 -16.17 -13.12
N PRO A 272 -11.43 -16.93 -13.43
CA PRO A 272 -12.50 -17.23 -12.48
C PRO A 272 -12.02 -17.85 -11.16
N VAL A 273 -10.89 -18.56 -11.20
CA VAL A 273 -10.21 -19.11 -10.01
C VAL A 273 -9.87 -18.02 -8.98
N ILE A 274 -9.43 -16.84 -9.43
CA ILE A 274 -9.11 -15.71 -8.55
C ILE A 274 -10.40 -15.14 -7.93
N SER A 275 -11.48 -14.99 -8.71
CA SER A 275 -12.75 -14.52 -8.15
C SER A 275 -13.30 -15.47 -7.08
N ARG A 276 -13.21 -16.80 -7.30
CA ARG A 276 -13.59 -17.80 -6.30
C ARG A 276 -12.73 -17.69 -5.04
N TYR A 277 -11.42 -17.55 -5.21
CA TYR A 277 -10.48 -17.34 -4.12
C TYR A 277 -10.80 -16.12 -3.28
N LEU A 278 -11.02 -14.96 -3.90
CA LEU A 278 -11.33 -13.73 -3.19
C LEU A 278 -12.65 -13.83 -2.43
N GLY A 279 -13.65 -14.51 -3.01
CA GLY A 279 -14.92 -14.78 -2.33
C GLY A 279 -14.73 -15.62 -1.07
N MET A 280 -13.94 -16.70 -1.17
CA MET A 280 -13.66 -17.56 -0.02
C MET A 280 -12.84 -16.85 1.07
N LEU A 281 -11.84 -16.05 0.70
CA LEU A 281 -11.08 -15.21 1.63
C LEU A 281 -11.97 -14.18 2.33
N PHE A 282 -12.88 -13.56 1.57
CA PHE A 282 -13.84 -12.61 2.12
C PHE A 282 -14.74 -13.26 3.17
N GLU A 283 -15.40 -14.39 2.84
CA GLU A 283 -16.32 -15.06 3.75
C GLU A 283 -15.63 -15.64 5.00
N LYS A 284 -14.41 -16.17 4.85
CA LYS A 284 -13.75 -16.94 5.91
C LYS A 284 -12.89 -16.10 6.87
N ASP A 285 -12.30 -15.01 6.39
CA ASP A 285 -11.33 -14.26 7.19
C ASP A 285 -11.68 -12.77 7.28
N ILE A 286 -12.01 -12.11 6.15
CA ILE A 286 -12.18 -10.65 6.13
C ILE A 286 -13.53 -10.25 6.75
N LEU A 287 -14.63 -10.88 6.34
CA LEU A 287 -15.97 -10.52 6.80
C LEU A 287 -16.14 -10.69 8.32
N PRO A 288 -15.71 -11.81 8.95
CA PRO A 288 -15.75 -11.94 10.40
C PRO A 288 -14.98 -10.82 11.12
N ALA A 289 -13.83 -10.40 10.59
CA ALA A 289 -13.02 -9.34 11.20
C ALA A 289 -13.70 -7.97 11.11
N LEU A 290 -14.39 -7.71 10.00
CA LEU A 290 -15.19 -6.49 9.85
C LEU A 290 -16.36 -6.46 10.82
N ILE A 291 -17.07 -7.59 11.01
CA ILE A 291 -18.18 -7.70 11.96
C ILE A 291 -17.69 -7.51 13.40
N ALA A 292 -16.56 -8.12 13.76
CA ALA A 292 -15.89 -7.90 15.05
C ALA A 292 -15.46 -6.43 15.24
N GLY A 293 -15.23 -5.70 14.15
CA GLY A 293 -14.95 -4.26 14.12
C GLY A 293 -16.20 -3.37 14.00
N ASP A 294 -17.39 -3.87 14.36
CA ASP A 294 -18.67 -3.15 14.32
C ASP A 294 -19.10 -2.65 12.93
N ILE A 295 -18.65 -3.32 11.86
CA ILE A 295 -19.19 -3.13 10.52
C ILE A 295 -20.43 -4.00 10.34
N ILE A 296 -21.52 -3.38 9.90
CA ILE A 296 -22.74 -4.09 9.55
C ILE A 296 -22.44 -5.00 8.35
N GLU A 297 -22.75 -6.29 8.46
CA GLU A 297 -22.47 -7.30 7.43
C GLU A 297 -22.96 -6.87 6.03
N LYS A 298 -24.17 -6.30 5.96
CA LYS A 298 -24.75 -5.79 4.71
C LYS A 298 -23.86 -4.73 4.05
N ASP A 299 -23.32 -3.80 4.84
CA ASP A 299 -22.46 -2.72 4.34
C ASP A 299 -21.12 -3.28 3.85
N ALA A 300 -20.54 -4.25 4.58
CA ALA A 300 -19.34 -4.96 4.15
C ALA A 300 -19.56 -5.70 2.81
N ARG A 301 -20.66 -6.42 2.67
CA ARG A 301 -21.01 -7.14 1.43
C ARG A 301 -21.25 -6.20 0.26
N MET A 302 -21.95 -5.09 0.48
CA MET A 302 -22.17 -4.06 -0.54
C MET A 302 -20.85 -3.43 -0.99
N PHE A 303 -19.99 -3.06 -0.04
CA PHE A 303 -18.67 -2.51 -0.35
C PHE A 303 -17.79 -3.51 -1.10
N TYR A 304 -17.81 -4.79 -0.71
CA TYR A 304 -17.07 -5.85 -1.41
C TYR A 304 -17.52 -6.01 -2.86
N ALA A 305 -18.84 -6.03 -3.11
CA ALA A 305 -19.40 -6.13 -4.45
C ALA A 305 -19.04 -4.91 -5.32
N GLU A 306 -19.20 -3.69 -4.77
CA GLU A 306 -18.81 -2.45 -5.45
C GLU A 306 -17.32 -2.45 -5.79
N TRP A 307 -16.47 -2.85 -4.84
CA TRP A 307 -15.02 -2.89 -5.02
C TRP A 307 -14.62 -3.86 -6.13
N LEU A 308 -15.23 -5.05 -6.20
CA LEU A 308 -14.95 -5.99 -7.28
C LEU A 308 -15.36 -5.45 -8.65
N GLU A 309 -16.50 -4.77 -8.76
CA GLU A 309 -16.92 -4.15 -10.03
C GLU A 309 -15.97 -3.03 -10.47
N ARG A 310 -15.52 -2.19 -9.54
CA ARG A 310 -14.50 -1.16 -9.81
C ARG A 310 -13.19 -1.79 -10.30
N MET A 311 -12.74 -2.87 -9.68
CA MET A 311 -11.54 -3.58 -10.09
C MET A 311 -11.67 -4.27 -11.46
N LYS A 312 -12.89 -4.58 -11.93
CA LYS A 312 -13.14 -5.19 -13.25
C LYS A 312 -13.14 -4.19 -14.40
N HIS A 313 -13.06 -2.88 -14.12
CA HIS A 313 -13.17 -1.84 -15.13
C HIS A 313 -12.31 -2.15 -16.38
N PRO A 314 -12.92 -2.31 -17.58
CA PRO A 314 -12.24 -2.91 -18.73
C PRO A 314 -11.10 -2.04 -19.27
N HIS A 315 -11.28 -0.72 -19.16
CA HIS A 315 -10.30 0.27 -19.64
C HIS A 315 -9.41 0.84 -18.53
N PHE A 316 -9.55 0.37 -17.28
CA PHE A 316 -8.88 0.94 -16.14
C PHE A 316 -8.40 -0.15 -15.19
N GLY A 317 -7.09 -0.38 -15.18
CA GLY A 317 -6.46 -1.35 -14.30
C GLY A 317 -5.17 -0.77 -13.75
N LEU A 318 -4.95 -0.96 -12.45
CA LEU A 318 -3.68 -0.62 -11.83
C LEU A 318 -2.61 -1.63 -12.24
N ASP A 319 -1.40 -1.15 -12.49
CA ASP A 319 -0.25 -1.99 -12.78
C ASP A 319 0.10 -2.86 -11.56
N THR A 320 0.20 -4.18 -11.75
CA THR A 320 0.35 -5.15 -10.67
C THR A 320 1.70 -5.01 -9.96
N PHE A 321 2.78 -4.66 -10.66
CA PHE A 321 4.09 -4.47 -10.05
C PHE A 321 4.18 -3.15 -9.29
N TRP A 322 3.50 -2.10 -9.78
CA TRP A 322 3.36 -0.85 -9.03
C TRP A 322 2.55 -1.05 -7.73
N VAL A 323 1.45 -1.81 -7.80
CA VAL A 323 0.62 -2.14 -6.63
C VAL A 323 1.28 -3.21 -5.72
N SER A 324 2.29 -3.93 -6.17
CA SER A 324 3.00 -4.90 -5.33
C SER A 324 4.15 -4.30 -4.51
N GLN A 325 4.47 -3.01 -4.69
CA GLN A 325 5.52 -2.35 -3.91
C GLN A 325 5.19 -2.27 -2.41
N ASN A 326 6.22 -2.28 -1.55
CA ASN A 326 6.10 -2.35 -0.09
C ASN A 326 5.25 -3.54 0.36
N ALA A 327 5.50 -4.71 -0.24
CA ALA A 327 4.60 -5.86 -0.13
C ALA A 327 4.35 -6.27 1.32
N LEU A 328 5.43 -6.31 2.12
CA LEU A 328 5.38 -6.76 3.49
C LEU A 328 4.48 -5.86 4.36
N LEU A 329 4.74 -4.56 4.34
CA LEU A 329 3.90 -3.56 5.00
C LEU A 329 2.43 -3.70 4.59
N ARG A 330 2.15 -3.91 3.29
CA ARG A 330 0.78 -4.05 2.78
C ARG A 330 0.09 -5.31 3.29
N ILE A 331 0.77 -6.46 3.32
CA ILE A 331 0.22 -7.69 3.89
C ILE A 331 -0.12 -7.47 5.36
N TYR A 332 0.77 -6.83 6.11
CA TYR A 332 0.62 -6.63 7.55
C TYR A 332 -0.59 -5.75 7.85
N VAL A 333 -0.65 -4.56 7.26
CA VAL A 333 -1.70 -3.58 7.57
C VAL A 333 -3.05 -3.89 6.92
N ARG A 334 -3.10 -4.76 5.90
CA ARG A 334 -4.34 -5.06 5.14
C ARG A 334 -4.90 -6.45 5.40
N LEU A 335 -4.05 -7.48 5.44
CA LEU A 335 -4.48 -8.88 5.56
C LEU A 335 -4.35 -9.38 6.99
N LEU A 336 -3.16 -9.30 7.59
CA LEU A 336 -2.89 -9.90 8.90
C LEU A 336 -3.63 -9.19 10.04
N ASN A 337 -3.98 -7.91 9.88
CA ASN A 337 -4.88 -7.24 10.83
C ASN A 337 -6.20 -8.02 11.02
N SER A 338 -6.77 -8.59 9.95
CA SER A 338 -7.99 -9.40 10.06
C SER A 338 -7.77 -10.69 10.84
N VAL A 339 -6.59 -11.30 10.71
CA VAL A 339 -6.20 -12.46 11.53
C VAL A 339 -6.13 -12.08 13.01
N ASN A 340 -5.46 -10.97 13.33
CA ASN A 340 -5.30 -10.51 14.69
C ASN A 340 -6.66 -10.18 15.33
N THR A 341 -7.53 -9.47 14.61
CA THR A 341 -8.89 -9.15 15.06
C THR A 341 -9.70 -10.40 15.34
N ASN A 342 -9.72 -11.36 14.41
CA ASN A 342 -10.51 -12.58 14.59
C ASN A 342 -10.01 -13.47 15.72
N ILE A 343 -8.69 -13.60 15.92
CA ILE A 343 -8.12 -14.37 17.04
C ILE A 343 -8.45 -13.70 18.39
N ALA A 344 -8.45 -12.37 18.43
CA ALA A 344 -8.77 -11.63 19.64
C ALA A 344 -10.25 -11.78 20.03
N GLU A 345 -11.15 -11.82 19.05
CA GLU A 345 -12.61 -11.91 19.26
C GLU A 345 -13.09 -13.36 19.44
N ASP A 346 -12.59 -14.30 18.63
CA ASP A 346 -12.97 -15.71 18.67
C ASP A 346 -11.77 -16.63 18.89
N LYS A 347 -11.68 -17.21 20.09
CA LYS A 347 -10.63 -18.15 20.48
C LYS A 347 -10.60 -19.42 19.62
N ASN A 348 -11.72 -19.77 18.98
CA ASN A 348 -11.83 -20.93 18.10
C ASN A 348 -11.50 -20.59 16.65
N TYR A 349 -11.38 -19.31 16.31
CA TYR A 349 -11.01 -18.91 14.96
C TYR A 349 -9.63 -19.47 14.60
N ARG A 350 -9.53 -19.96 13.38
CA ARG A 350 -8.27 -20.36 12.75
C ARG A 350 -8.23 -19.72 11.38
N PRO A 351 -7.15 -18.99 11.04
CA PRO A 351 -7.00 -18.41 9.70
C PRO A 351 -7.21 -19.46 8.61
N SER A 352 -7.94 -19.09 7.58
CA SER A 352 -8.25 -20.01 6.50
C SER A 352 -7.02 -20.31 5.64
N LYS A 353 -7.10 -21.38 4.84
CA LYS A 353 -6.08 -21.68 3.84
C LYS A 353 -5.96 -20.60 2.77
N PHE A 354 -7.00 -19.78 2.58
CA PHE A 354 -7.01 -18.68 1.62
C PHE A 354 -6.22 -17.49 2.15
N MET A 355 -6.32 -17.20 3.45
CA MET A 355 -5.44 -16.24 4.12
C MET A 355 -3.99 -16.73 4.07
N ALA A 356 -3.75 -18.01 4.35
CA ALA A 356 -2.41 -18.59 4.28
C ALA A 356 -1.82 -18.51 2.87
N PHE A 357 -2.64 -18.77 1.84
CA PHE A 357 -2.24 -18.60 0.44
C PHE A 357 -1.93 -17.13 0.10
N ALA A 358 -2.74 -16.18 0.55
CA ALA A 358 -2.52 -14.75 0.35
C ALA A 358 -1.14 -14.30 0.87
N THR A 359 -0.77 -14.79 2.05
CA THR A 359 0.52 -14.51 2.66
C THR A 359 1.64 -15.23 1.92
N ALA A 360 1.48 -16.53 1.62
CA ALA A 360 2.51 -17.33 0.96
C ALA A 360 2.85 -16.81 -0.45
N VAL A 361 1.85 -16.39 -1.24
CA VAL A 361 2.08 -15.83 -2.59
C VAL A 361 2.83 -14.52 -2.55
N ALA A 362 2.61 -13.71 -1.51
CA ALA A 362 3.33 -12.47 -1.32
C ALA A 362 4.78 -12.71 -0.84
N LEU A 363 5.02 -13.72 0.00
CA LEU A 363 6.39 -14.17 0.33
C LEU A 363 7.10 -14.70 -0.92
N ARG A 364 6.41 -15.47 -1.77
CA ARG A 364 6.95 -15.93 -3.06
C ARG A 364 7.32 -14.76 -3.98
N PHE A 365 6.53 -13.68 -3.97
CA PHE A 365 6.85 -12.46 -4.70
C PHE A 365 8.12 -11.78 -4.14
N LEU A 366 8.32 -11.80 -2.82
CA LEU A 366 9.51 -11.28 -2.14
C LEU A 366 10.72 -12.23 -2.15
N THR A 367 10.67 -13.34 -2.90
CA THR A 367 11.76 -14.31 -2.96
C THR A 367 12.71 -13.98 -4.14
N PRO A 368 13.99 -13.67 -3.87
CA PRO A 368 14.97 -13.46 -4.92
C PRO A 368 15.23 -14.71 -5.76
N CYS A 369 15.50 -14.55 -7.05
CA CYS A 369 16.00 -15.62 -7.91
C CYS A 369 17.54 -15.68 -7.98
N GLN A 370 18.22 -14.80 -7.26
CA GLN A 370 19.68 -14.68 -7.20
C GLN A 370 20.09 -14.24 -5.78
N ALA A 371 21.32 -14.58 -5.37
CA ALA A 371 21.82 -14.32 -4.01
C ALA A 371 21.95 -12.82 -3.71
N ASP A 372 22.46 -12.06 -4.69
CA ASP A 372 22.86 -10.67 -4.50
C ASP A 372 21.86 -9.68 -5.09
N SER A 373 21.82 -8.49 -4.50
CA SER A 373 21.10 -7.33 -5.04
C SER A 373 21.66 -6.92 -6.39
N LYS A 374 20.80 -6.45 -7.31
CA LYS A 374 21.19 -6.16 -8.71
C LYS A 374 21.87 -4.81 -8.91
N ARG A 375 21.75 -3.90 -7.95
CA ARG A 375 22.18 -2.50 -8.06
C ARG A 375 23.21 -2.16 -6.99
N ASP A 376 23.85 -1.00 -7.14
CA ASP A 376 24.57 -0.31 -6.05
C ASP A 376 23.69 -0.09 -4.80
N ASN A 377 22.37 -0.29 -4.93
CA ASN A 377 21.44 -0.35 -3.82
C ASN A 377 21.32 -1.81 -3.28
N PRO A 378 21.86 -2.08 -2.07
CA PRO A 378 21.86 -3.43 -1.47
C PRO A 378 20.47 -3.94 -1.05
N CYS A 379 19.42 -3.12 -1.16
CA CYS A 379 18.05 -3.46 -0.79
C CYS A 379 17.17 -3.83 -2.00
N VAL A 380 17.69 -3.75 -3.23
CA VAL A 380 16.91 -4.07 -4.44
C VAL A 380 17.28 -5.46 -4.98
N PHE A 381 16.30 -6.36 -4.98
CA PHE A 381 16.44 -7.75 -5.39
C PHE A 381 15.72 -8.01 -6.72
N VAL A 382 16.02 -9.17 -7.33
CA VAL A 382 15.36 -9.64 -8.55
C VAL A 382 14.54 -10.87 -8.24
N GLY A 383 13.25 -10.81 -8.54
CA GLY A 383 12.33 -11.95 -8.47
C GLY A 383 12.11 -12.60 -9.84
N GLN A 384 11.43 -13.75 -9.81
CA GLN A 384 11.08 -14.53 -10.99
C GLN A 384 9.59 -14.88 -10.98
N MET A 385 8.89 -14.47 -12.02
CA MET A 385 7.51 -14.85 -12.36
C MET A 385 7.47 -16.31 -12.81
N ASP A 386 6.28 -16.91 -12.75
CA ASP A 386 6.04 -18.27 -13.23
C ASP A 386 6.45 -18.44 -14.70
N SER A 387 6.87 -19.64 -15.07
CA SER A 387 7.21 -19.97 -16.46
C SER A 387 5.96 -19.88 -17.34
N ILE A 388 6.13 -19.42 -18.58
CA ILE A 388 5.06 -19.47 -19.58
C ILE A 388 4.90 -20.95 -19.96
N GLN A 389 3.86 -21.61 -19.45
CA GLN A 389 3.39 -22.84 -20.06
C GLN A 389 2.81 -22.47 -21.43
N ASN A 390 3.05 -23.30 -22.45
CA ASN A 390 2.88 -23.04 -23.90
C ASN A 390 1.44 -22.68 -24.39
N ILE A 391 0.56 -22.13 -23.54
CA ILE A 391 -0.87 -21.97 -23.79
C ILE A 391 -1.38 -20.61 -23.27
N ALA A 392 -0.85 -19.48 -23.76
CA ALA A 392 -1.59 -18.20 -23.82
C ALA A 392 -0.89 -17.17 -24.75
N PRO A 393 -1.60 -16.53 -25.70
CA PRO A 393 -0.99 -15.75 -26.78
C PRO A 393 -1.05 -14.23 -26.53
N ILE A 394 -0.36 -13.66 -25.52
CA ILE A 394 -0.45 -12.19 -25.30
C ILE A 394 0.87 -11.53 -24.86
N PHE A 395 1.99 -12.23 -24.81
CA PHE A 395 3.26 -11.56 -24.52
C PHE A 395 3.86 -11.05 -25.82
N SER A 396 3.88 -9.72 -25.96
CA SER A 396 4.53 -9.04 -27.07
C SER A 396 5.92 -9.65 -27.28
N ILE A 397 6.18 -10.05 -28.52
CA ILE A 397 7.47 -10.55 -29.02
C ILE A 397 8.59 -9.51 -28.87
N THR A 398 8.26 -8.28 -28.45
CA THR A 398 9.21 -7.24 -28.06
C THR A 398 9.45 -7.28 -26.56
N GLU A 399 10.69 -7.46 -26.14
CA GLU A 399 11.15 -7.33 -24.75
C GLU A 399 10.90 -5.89 -24.26
N LYS A 400 9.70 -5.62 -23.73
CA LYS A 400 9.40 -4.34 -23.10
C LYS A 400 9.68 -4.47 -21.61
N THR A 401 10.74 -3.80 -21.17
CA THR A 401 10.99 -3.58 -19.75
C THR A 401 10.26 -2.33 -19.31
N TRP A 402 9.43 -2.44 -18.27
CA TRP A 402 8.77 -1.31 -17.63
C TRP A 402 9.60 -0.82 -16.46
N THR A 403 9.66 0.50 -16.28
CA THR A 403 10.34 1.16 -15.15
C THR A 403 9.29 1.90 -14.31
N TYR A 404 9.38 1.77 -12.98
CA TYR A 404 8.48 2.37 -12.01
C TYR A 404 9.17 3.49 -11.22
N ASP A 405 8.42 4.31 -10.47
CA ASP A 405 8.90 5.55 -9.84
C ASP A 405 10.06 5.37 -8.84
N ALA A 406 10.26 4.17 -8.28
CA ALA A 406 11.42 3.83 -7.44
C ALA A 406 12.67 3.42 -8.27
N GLY A 407 12.58 3.56 -9.59
CA GLY A 407 13.54 3.05 -10.55
C GLY A 407 13.46 1.54 -10.77
N LEU A 408 12.57 0.82 -10.08
CA LEU A 408 12.41 -0.64 -10.20
C LEU A 408 11.87 -1.03 -11.56
N THR A 409 12.16 -2.24 -12.02
CA THR A 409 11.76 -2.71 -13.35
C THR A 409 11.00 -4.02 -13.33
N ALA A 410 10.20 -4.28 -14.36
CA ALA A 410 9.64 -5.60 -14.64
C ALA A 410 9.68 -5.89 -16.14
N ASN A 411 9.78 -7.16 -16.50
CA ASN A 411 9.72 -7.63 -17.88
C ASN A 411 8.94 -8.95 -17.92
N LEU A 412 7.79 -8.92 -18.58
CA LEU A 412 6.83 -10.03 -18.66
C LEU A 412 7.29 -11.09 -19.65
N SER A 413 8.15 -10.75 -20.61
CA SER A 413 8.70 -11.69 -21.57
C SER A 413 9.77 -12.56 -20.89
N THR A 414 10.72 -11.94 -20.17
CA THR A 414 11.74 -12.68 -19.41
C THR A 414 11.20 -13.25 -18.09
N GLY A 415 10.12 -12.67 -17.56
CA GLY A 415 9.56 -13.00 -16.25
C GLY A 415 10.37 -12.47 -15.07
N LYS A 416 11.29 -11.52 -15.30
CA LYS A 416 12.07 -10.90 -14.23
C LYS A 416 11.42 -9.62 -13.74
N TYR A 417 11.51 -9.36 -12.45
CA TYR A 417 11.10 -8.09 -11.85
C TYR A 417 12.00 -7.71 -10.69
N GLU A 418 12.07 -6.43 -10.38
CA GLU A 418 12.81 -5.88 -9.25
C GLU A 418 11.86 -5.45 -8.13
N PHE A 419 12.28 -5.66 -6.90
CA PHE A 419 11.52 -5.29 -5.71
C PHE A 419 12.45 -4.90 -4.56
N ASP A 420 11.89 -4.18 -3.59
CA ASP A 420 12.46 -3.88 -2.28
C ASP A 420 11.52 -4.47 -1.23
N ASP A 421 12.06 -5.15 -0.21
CA ASP A 421 11.23 -5.73 0.87
C ASP A 421 10.83 -4.71 1.94
N GLY A 422 11.44 -3.52 1.94
CA GLY A 422 11.21 -2.47 2.93
C GLY A 422 11.90 -2.75 4.28
N GLU A 423 12.66 -3.83 4.38
CA GLU A 423 13.26 -4.39 5.60
C GLU A 423 14.79 -4.47 5.47
N ASN A 424 15.39 -3.54 4.72
CA ASN A 424 16.82 -3.49 4.42
C ASN A 424 17.36 -4.79 3.79
N GLY A 425 16.52 -5.54 3.08
CA GLY A 425 16.86 -6.82 2.45
C GLY A 425 16.87 -8.03 3.41
N ARG A 426 16.53 -7.85 4.69
CA ARG A 426 16.53 -8.94 5.69
C ARG A 426 15.60 -10.08 5.27
N VAL A 427 14.37 -9.74 4.90
CA VAL A 427 13.33 -10.72 4.54
C VAL A 427 13.71 -11.42 3.24
N SER A 428 14.17 -10.67 2.25
CA SER A 428 14.57 -11.20 0.94
C SER A 428 15.72 -12.21 1.05
N ARG A 429 16.75 -11.91 1.85
CA ARG A 429 17.88 -12.84 2.08
C ARG A 429 17.45 -14.12 2.80
N LEU A 430 16.60 -13.99 3.82
CA LEU A 430 16.07 -15.13 4.56
C LEU A 430 15.23 -16.06 3.66
N LEU A 431 14.34 -15.48 2.85
CA LEU A 431 13.50 -16.22 1.90
C LEU A 431 14.34 -16.85 0.78
N TRP A 432 15.36 -16.15 0.28
CA TRP A 432 16.30 -16.68 -0.70
C TRP A 432 17.01 -17.94 -0.16
N GLN A 433 17.60 -17.88 1.03
CA GLN A 433 18.27 -19.01 1.67
C GLN A 433 17.32 -20.21 1.76
N ALA A 434 16.13 -20.02 2.36
CA ALA A 434 15.14 -21.08 2.47
C ALA A 434 14.72 -21.67 1.11
N SER A 435 14.60 -20.85 0.06
CA SER A 435 14.24 -21.32 -1.28
C SER A 435 15.32 -22.19 -1.93
N GLN A 436 16.61 -21.96 -1.64
CA GLN A 436 17.70 -22.75 -2.22
C GLN A 436 17.64 -24.21 -1.74
N HIS A 437 17.42 -24.43 -0.45
CA HIS A 437 17.23 -25.77 0.12
C HIS A 437 16.09 -26.54 -0.58
N VAL A 438 14.97 -25.86 -0.87
CA VAL A 438 13.82 -26.47 -1.58
C VAL A 438 14.17 -26.81 -3.03
N LEU A 439 14.87 -25.94 -3.73
CA LEU A 439 15.25 -26.13 -5.13
C LEU A 439 16.30 -27.25 -5.30
N GLU A 440 17.29 -27.32 -4.42
CA GLU A 440 18.31 -28.38 -4.41
C GLU A 440 17.69 -29.76 -4.16
N ALA A 441 16.77 -29.84 -3.22
CA ALA A 441 16.01 -31.06 -2.94
C ALA A 441 15.14 -31.49 -4.13
N SER A 442 14.51 -30.53 -4.80
CA SER A 442 13.66 -30.80 -5.96
C SER A 442 14.46 -31.37 -7.14
N LYS A 443 15.68 -30.88 -7.38
CA LYS A 443 16.61 -31.42 -8.40
C LYS A 443 17.06 -32.85 -8.07
N SER A 444 17.24 -33.16 -6.79
CA SER A 444 17.70 -34.48 -6.33
C SER A 444 16.66 -35.60 -6.56
N SER A 445 15.39 -35.24 -6.74
CA SER A 445 14.29 -36.18 -7.04
C SER A 445 14.14 -36.53 -8.53
N SER A 446 14.77 -35.76 -9.43
CA SER A 446 14.75 -35.99 -10.88
C SER A 446 16.10 -36.57 -11.34
N ARG A 447 16.15 -37.89 -11.53
CA ARG A 447 17.20 -38.73 -12.17
C ARG A 447 18.59 -38.09 -12.43
N ASP A 448 19.60 -38.73 -11.83
CA ASP A 448 21.06 -38.59 -12.00
C ASP A 448 21.81 -37.75 -10.95
N PHE A 449 22.12 -38.33 -9.78
CA PHE A 449 23.35 -37.98 -9.06
C PHE A 449 23.98 -39.15 -8.28
N ARG A 450 25.32 -39.16 -8.28
CA ARG A 450 26.20 -40.15 -7.64
C ARG A 450 26.13 -40.04 -6.10
N LYS A 451 26.17 -41.22 -5.45
CA LYS A 451 26.04 -41.56 -4.03
C LYS A 451 26.89 -40.81 -2.96
N TYR A 452 27.52 -39.66 -3.23
CA TYR A 452 28.52 -39.07 -2.32
C TYR A 452 28.26 -37.63 -1.83
N ALA A 453 27.14 -36.99 -2.14
CA ALA A 453 26.70 -35.78 -1.45
C ALA A 453 25.51 -36.13 -0.54
N ARG A 454 25.58 -35.79 0.75
CA ARG A 454 24.45 -35.93 1.68
C ARG A 454 23.30 -35.05 1.17
N ALA A 455 22.29 -35.66 0.56
CA ALA A 455 21.02 -34.97 0.31
C ALA A 455 20.39 -34.65 1.68
N GLU A 456 20.05 -33.39 1.93
CA GLU A 456 19.28 -33.00 3.10
C GLU A 456 17.94 -33.74 3.11
N SER A 457 17.52 -34.19 4.29
CA SER A 457 16.26 -34.91 4.46
C SER A 457 15.06 -33.97 4.23
N SER A 458 13.93 -34.51 3.75
CA SER A 458 12.68 -33.74 3.54
C SER A 458 12.23 -32.97 4.79
N SER A 459 12.55 -33.49 5.98
CA SER A 459 12.29 -32.84 7.28
C SER A 459 13.17 -31.62 7.55
N GLU A 460 14.45 -31.65 7.15
CA GLU A 460 15.38 -30.53 7.33
C GLU A 460 15.01 -29.33 6.43
N ILE A 461 14.64 -29.61 5.18
CA ILE A 461 14.17 -28.58 4.24
C ILE A 461 12.87 -27.92 4.75
N SER A 462 11.94 -28.75 5.23
CA SER A 462 10.67 -28.29 5.80
C SER A 462 10.89 -27.43 7.04
N SER A 463 11.85 -27.82 7.89
CA SER A 463 12.27 -27.05 9.06
C SER A 463 12.86 -25.69 8.68
N GLY A 464 13.80 -25.64 7.72
CA GLY A 464 14.40 -24.40 7.25
C GLY A 464 13.38 -23.41 6.68
N VAL A 465 12.42 -23.90 5.88
CA VAL A 465 11.30 -23.09 5.37
C VAL A 465 10.40 -22.60 6.51
N GLY A 466 10.04 -23.49 7.45
CA GLY A 466 9.22 -23.15 8.60
C GLY A 466 9.84 -22.03 9.45
N VAL A 467 11.13 -22.12 9.76
CA VAL A 467 11.88 -21.11 10.52
C VAL A 467 11.90 -19.77 9.78
N ALA A 468 12.15 -19.77 8.47
CA ALA A 468 12.18 -18.56 7.66
C ALA A 468 10.83 -17.85 7.68
N VAL A 469 9.74 -18.57 7.42
CA VAL A 469 8.39 -18.00 7.43
C VAL A 469 7.98 -17.52 8.82
N ALA A 470 8.24 -18.31 9.87
CA ALA A 470 7.95 -17.91 11.24
C ALA A 470 8.72 -16.64 11.64
N SER A 471 9.98 -16.50 11.24
CA SER A 471 10.80 -15.31 11.51
C SER A 471 10.34 -14.06 10.75
N VAL A 472 9.73 -14.22 9.57
CA VAL A 472 9.08 -13.12 8.87
C VAL A 472 7.81 -12.73 9.61
N LEU A 473 6.93 -13.69 9.90
CA LEU A 473 5.64 -13.42 10.55
C LEU A 473 5.78 -12.89 11.98
N SER A 474 6.79 -13.32 12.75
CA SER A 474 7.05 -12.81 14.10
C SER A 474 7.54 -11.35 14.13
N SER A 475 7.96 -10.80 12.98
CA SER A 475 8.27 -9.37 12.88
C SER A 475 7.02 -8.49 12.70
N VAL A 476 5.84 -9.11 12.58
CA VAL A 476 4.56 -8.41 12.53
C VAL A 476 4.09 -8.09 13.94
N GLU A 477 3.72 -6.85 14.17
CA GLU A 477 3.10 -6.44 15.43
C GLU A 477 1.83 -7.25 15.72
N GLY A 478 1.74 -7.81 16.94
CA GLY A 478 0.60 -8.60 17.40
C GLY A 478 0.60 -10.08 16.97
N PHE A 479 1.60 -10.53 16.21
CA PHE A 479 1.70 -11.94 15.80
C PHE A 479 2.47 -12.77 16.84
N ASP A 480 1.74 -13.59 17.60
CA ASP A 480 2.28 -14.33 18.73
C ASP A 480 2.38 -15.83 18.44
N LEU A 481 3.58 -16.31 18.13
CA LEU A 481 3.84 -17.73 17.85
C LEU A 481 3.61 -18.67 19.05
N THR A 482 3.40 -18.15 20.27
CA THR A 482 3.02 -18.97 21.43
C THR A 482 1.54 -19.36 21.42
N ASN A 483 0.71 -18.67 20.63
CA ASN A 483 -0.69 -19.01 20.42
C ASN A 483 -0.83 -20.05 19.29
N ASP A 484 -1.56 -21.13 19.56
CA ASP A 484 -1.76 -22.23 18.61
C ASP A 484 -2.39 -21.79 17.28
N ALA A 485 -3.22 -20.75 17.25
CA ALA A 485 -3.82 -20.24 16.02
C ALA A 485 -2.78 -19.59 15.10
N TYR A 486 -1.88 -18.76 15.66
CA TYR A 486 -0.79 -18.14 14.91
C TYR A 486 0.24 -19.18 14.48
N ALA A 487 0.60 -20.12 15.35
CA ALA A 487 1.52 -21.21 15.03
C ALA A 487 0.98 -22.10 13.89
N SER A 488 -0.30 -22.50 13.97
CA SER A 488 -0.96 -23.27 12.91
C SER A 488 -1.03 -22.50 11.60
N PHE A 489 -1.28 -21.18 11.65
CA PHE A 489 -1.30 -20.35 10.46
C PHE A 489 0.08 -20.22 9.82
N ALA A 490 1.13 -19.97 10.61
CA ALA A 490 2.51 -19.93 10.12
C ALA A 490 2.92 -21.25 9.44
N ALA A 491 2.49 -22.39 10.00
CA ALA A 491 2.69 -23.70 9.39
C ALA A 491 2.03 -23.84 8.02
N ASP A 492 0.78 -23.38 7.88
CA ASP A 492 0.06 -23.39 6.61
C ASP A 492 0.70 -22.46 5.57
N VAL A 493 1.17 -21.30 5.99
CA VAL A 493 1.92 -20.37 5.13
C VAL A 493 3.22 -21.02 4.65
N ALA A 494 3.98 -21.67 5.55
CA ALA A 494 5.22 -22.36 5.22
C ALA A 494 5.00 -23.49 4.20
N ALA A 495 3.96 -24.29 4.40
CA ALA A 495 3.59 -25.38 3.49
C ALA A 495 3.30 -24.87 2.06
N LEU A 496 2.49 -23.81 1.96
CA LEU A 496 2.12 -23.21 0.68
C LEU A 496 3.31 -22.50 0.04
N TYR A 497 4.13 -21.80 0.83
CA TYR A 497 5.33 -21.14 0.35
C TYR A 497 6.32 -22.15 -0.24
N GLN A 498 6.57 -23.27 0.44
CA GLN A 498 7.42 -24.36 -0.06
C GLN A 498 6.94 -24.87 -1.43
N ARG A 499 5.62 -25.07 -1.60
CA ARG A 499 5.03 -25.47 -2.89
C ARG A 499 5.32 -24.43 -3.98
N LEU A 500 5.09 -23.15 -3.67
CA LEU A 500 5.27 -22.03 -4.59
C LEU A 500 6.72 -21.79 -5.03
N VAL A 501 7.71 -22.10 -4.17
CA VAL A 501 9.14 -21.97 -4.52
C VAL A 501 9.75 -23.24 -5.13
N SER A 502 9.07 -24.38 -5.05
CA SER A 502 9.57 -25.66 -5.58
C SER A 502 9.75 -25.67 -7.10
N GLY A 503 9.06 -24.78 -7.82
CA GLY A 503 9.04 -24.74 -9.28
C GLY A 503 8.27 -25.88 -9.95
N LYS A 504 7.60 -26.75 -9.18
CA LYS A 504 6.80 -27.88 -9.70
C LYS A 504 5.43 -27.45 -10.25
N GLN A 505 4.87 -26.37 -9.70
CA GLN A 505 3.58 -25.80 -10.06
C GLN A 505 3.70 -24.28 -10.11
N THR A 506 2.88 -23.64 -10.93
CA THR A 506 2.66 -22.19 -10.93
C THR A 506 1.84 -21.77 -9.71
N ALA A 507 1.83 -20.47 -9.42
CA ALA A 507 1.02 -19.91 -8.35
C ALA A 507 -0.48 -20.11 -8.59
N LEU A 508 -0.93 -20.09 -9.86
CA LEU A 508 -2.32 -20.35 -10.23
C LEU A 508 -2.71 -21.82 -10.03
N GLU A 509 -1.88 -22.77 -10.47
CA GLU A 509 -2.12 -24.20 -10.24
C GLU A 509 -2.15 -24.51 -8.73
N THR A 510 -1.25 -23.90 -7.96
CA THR A 510 -1.26 -24.02 -6.49
C THR A 510 -2.57 -23.51 -5.90
N LEU A 511 -3.10 -22.38 -6.39
CA LEU A 511 -4.39 -21.86 -5.95
C LEU A 511 -5.55 -22.79 -6.30
N GLU A 512 -5.57 -23.35 -7.51
CA GLU A 512 -6.59 -24.32 -7.93
C GLU A 512 -6.63 -25.54 -7.01
N ASP A 513 -5.46 -26.05 -6.59
CA ASP A 513 -5.37 -27.16 -5.63
C ASP A 513 -5.92 -26.79 -4.25
N VAL A 514 -5.55 -25.61 -3.73
CA VAL A 514 -6.07 -25.10 -2.45
C VAL A 514 -7.58 -24.97 -2.51
N LEU A 515 -8.13 -24.48 -3.62
CA LEU A 515 -9.56 -24.32 -3.80
C LEU A 515 -10.32 -25.62 -4.05
N ARG A 516 -9.69 -26.67 -4.60
CA ARG A 516 -10.33 -27.97 -4.83
C ARG A 516 -10.35 -28.82 -3.57
N ASN A 517 -9.24 -28.85 -2.86
CA ASN A 517 -9.02 -29.85 -1.83
C ASN A 517 -8.96 -29.26 -0.41
N HIS A 518 -8.94 -27.93 -0.28
CA HIS A 518 -8.63 -27.24 0.99
C HIS A 518 -7.30 -27.73 1.63
N HIS A 519 -6.42 -28.35 0.83
CA HIS A 519 -5.18 -28.97 1.28
C HIS A 519 -4.03 -27.95 1.25
N THR A 520 -3.26 -27.91 2.34
CA THR A 520 -1.98 -27.19 2.40
C THR A 520 -0.76 -28.11 2.25
N SER A 521 -0.91 -29.43 2.36
CA SER A 521 0.21 -30.38 2.37
C SER A 521 0.17 -31.40 1.23
N GLU A 522 1.28 -31.49 0.50
CA GLU A 522 1.80 -32.75 -0.07
C GLU A 522 3.17 -33.14 0.55
N TYR A 523 3.86 -32.22 1.25
CA TYR A 523 5.29 -32.36 1.61
C TYR A 523 5.64 -32.08 3.08
N LEU A 524 4.66 -31.73 3.93
CA LEU A 524 4.90 -31.63 5.38
C LEU A 524 4.35 -32.88 6.04
N ALA A 525 5.25 -33.69 6.59
CA ALA A 525 4.91 -34.62 7.65
C ALA A 525 4.24 -33.80 8.78
N THR A 526 3.07 -34.30 9.19
CA THR A 526 2.19 -33.90 10.31
C THR A 526 2.35 -32.50 10.94
N LYS A 527 1.21 -31.79 11.11
CA LYS A 527 1.06 -30.52 11.86
C LYS A 527 1.84 -30.45 13.19
N ASP A 528 2.10 -31.59 13.83
CA ASP A 528 2.86 -31.71 15.07
C ASP A 528 4.34 -31.32 14.92
N GLU A 529 4.97 -31.60 13.77
CA GLU A 529 6.37 -31.21 13.53
C GLU A 529 6.50 -29.68 13.42
N VAL A 530 5.57 -29.03 12.72
CA VAL A 530 5.61 -27.57 12.56
C VAL A 530 5.22 -26.82 13.83
N GLY A 531 4.31 -27.38 14.65
CA GLY A 531 3.98 -26.84 15.98
C GLY A 531 5.13 -26.90 16.98
N THR A 532 6.11 -27.79 16.80
CA THR A 532 7.31 -27.86 17.66
C THR A 532 8.39 -26.83 17.33
N PHE A 533 8.44 -26.28 16.12
CA PHE A 533 9.49 -25.35 15.70
C PHE A 533 9.41 -23.93 16.30
N PRO A 534 8.22 -23.28 16.46
CA PRO A 534 8.14 -21.96 17.10
C PRO A 534 8.58 -21.96 18.58
N ARG A 535 8.59 -23.13 19.23
CA ARG A 535 9.07 -23.27 20.62
C ARG A 535 10.61 -23.26 20.73
N GLN A 536 11.34 -23.61 19.66
CA GLN A 536 12.81 -23.57 19.65
C GLN A 536 13.37 -22.17 19.39
N THR A 537 12.65 -21.29 18.68
CA THR A 537 13.06 -19.91 18.41
C THR A 537 13.13 -19.02 19.66
N HIS A 538 12.35 -19.31 20.70
CA HIS A 538 12.46 -18.60 21.99
C HIS A 538 13.71 -18.99 22.80
N ALA A 539 14.31 -20.15 22.54
CA ALA A 539 15.54 -20.58 23.23
C ALA A 539 16.81 -19.98 22.60
N LEU A 540 16.74 -19.52 21.35
CA LEU A 540 17.89 -18.97 20.59
C LEU A 540 17.92 -17.44 20.55
N GLY A 541 16.87 -16.74 21.03
CA GLY A 541 16.81 -15.27 21.12
C GLY A 541 17.47 -14.65 22.35
N HIS A 542 18.18 -15.45 23.16
CA HIS A 542 18.89 -15.01 24.37
C HIS A 542 20.39 -15.39 24.39
N GLN A 543 21.02 -15.53 23.22
CA GLN A 543 22.48 -15.58 23.10
C GLN A 543 23.02 -14.51 22.18
#